data_AF-F7W058-F1
#
_entry.id   AF-F7W058-F1
#
_cell.length_a   1.000
_cell.length_b   1.000
_cell.length_c   1.000
_cell.angle_alpha   90.00
_cell.angle_beta   90.00
_cell.angle_gamma   90.00
#
_symmetry.space_group_name_H-M   'P 1'
#
loop_
_entity.id
_entity.type
_entity.pdbx_description
1 polymer ?
#
loop_
_entity_poly.entity_id
_entity_poly.type
_entity_poly.pdbx_seq_one_letter_code
_entity_poly.pdbx_strand_id
1 'polypeptide(L)'
;MALSNPTIRDSLFKLFEAGSTFDLDDSRTIWTKLFKKFILLASLFTPQYWVIDAIDECNKCNEFFTMLRGERPNFPLRLFLTSRHMHDIPRILRSLESSASVECVEILKEASLDDIKLYIESHIDTLPIDNIDEREELATQILHKFGACFLWVRLVIDGLKHVYSSENIMKVLERIPEGMIPLYERTVNAMAENTLEKHIAKAVLM
;
A
#
# COMPACT_ATOMS: atom_id res chain seq x y z
N MET A 1 18.99 3.52 -4.72
CA MET A 1 20.40 3.06 -4.66
C MET A 1 21.30 3.76 -5.66
N ALA A 2 21.08 3.62 -6.98
CA ALA A 2 21.98 4.19 -8.00
C ALA A 2 22.12 5.73 -7.94
N LEU A 3 21.05 6.46 -7.60
CA LEU A 3 21.10 7.91 -7.42
C LEU A 3 22.04 8.34 -6.26
N SER A 4 22.16 7.49 -5.24
CA SER A 4 22.89 7.78 -4.01
C SER A 4 24.27 7.12 -3.97
N ASN A 5 24.56 6.16 -4.85
CA ASN A 5 25.81 5.42 -4.88
C ASN A 5 26.42 5.39 -6.29
N PRO A 6 27.53 6.12 -6.52
CA PRO A 6 28.21 6.17 -7.81
C PRO A 6 28.65 4.79 -8.32
N THR A 7 29.16 3.91 -7.46
CA THR A 7 29.63 2.57 -7.84
C THR A 7 28.51 1.73 -8.46
N ILE A 8 27.30 1.79 -7.88
CA ILE A 8 26.13 1.10 -8.45
C ILE A 8 25.76 1.74 -9.78
N ARG A 9 25.71 3.08 -9.86
CA ARG A 9 25.37 3.79 -11.10
C ARG A 9 26.33 3.46 -12.24
N ASP A 10 27.64 3.49 -11.98
CA ASP A 10 28.66 3.20 -12.98
C ASP A 10 28.59 1.72 -13.41
N SER A 11 28.25 0.83 -12.50
CA SER A 11 28.02 -0.59 -12.80
C SER A 11 26.79 -0.80 -13.69
N LEU A 12 25.70 -0.08 -13.42
CA LEU A 12 24.50 -0.09 -14.27
C LEU A 12 24.79 0.48 -15.67
N PHE A 13 25.58 1.56 -15.75
CA PHE A 13 25.98 2.16 -17.01
C PHE A 13 26.83 1.19 -17.85
N LYS A 14 27.80 0.51 -17.25
CA LYS A 14 28.60 -0.54 -17.92
C LYS A 14 27.74 -1.70 -18.42
N LEU A 15 26.72 -2.10 -17.65
CA LEU A 15 25.80 -3.15 -18.05
C LEU A 15 24.96 -2.74 -19.27
N PHE A 16 24.54 -1.47 -19.32
CA PHE A 16 23.88 -0.88 -20.48
C PHE A 16 24.82 -0.81 -21.70
N GLU A 17 26.06 -0.33 -21.53
CA GLU A 17 27.06 -0.27 -22.61
C GLU A 17 27.40 -1.66 -23.17
N ALA A 18 27.38 -2.70 -22.33
CA ALA A 18 27.56 -4.09 -22.74
C ALA A 18 26.38 -4.66 -23.57
N GLY A 19 25.35 -3.85 -23.86
CA GLY A 19 24.18 -4.24 -24.64
C GLY A 19 23.23 -5.18 -23.91
N SER A 20 23.28 -5.22 -22.57
CA SER A 20 22.34 -6.04 -21.82
C SER A 20 20.93 -5.48 -21.93
N THR A 21 20.02 -6.25 -22.54
CA THR A 21 18.59 -5.94 -22.56
C THR A 21 17.86 -6.83 -21.55
N PHE A 22 16.74 -6.32 -21.01
CA PHE A 22 15.91 -7.03 -20.02
C PHE A 22 14.50 -7.32 -20.52
N ASP A 23 14.15 -6.79 -21.69
CA ASP A 23 12.83 -6.84 -22.31
C ASP A 23 12.38 -8.26 -22.69
N LEU A 24 13.34 -9.13 -23.02
CA LEU A 24 13.10 -10.54 -23.37
C LEU A 24 13.54 -11.53 -22.29
N ASP A 25 14.15 -11.03 -21.21
CA ASP A 25 14.68 -11.87 -20.14
C ASP A 25 13.57 -12.29 -19.16
N ASP A 26 13.65 -13.51 -18.64
CA ASP A 26 12.82 -13.92 -17.52
C ASP A 26 13.28 -13.31 -16.19
N SER A 27 12.41 -13.39 -15.16
CA SER A 27 12.66 -12.88 -13.81
C SER A 27 13.99 -13.34 -13.21
N ARG A 28 14.38 -14.61 -13.43
CA ARG A 28 15.63 -15.19 -12.91
C ARG A 28 16.86 -14.68 -13.63
N THR A 29 16.75 -14.50 -14.93
CA THR A 29 17.81 -13.96 -15.77
C THR A 29 18.07 -12.51 -15.40
N ILE A 30 17.02 -11.71 -15.25
CA ILE A 30 17.11 -10.34 -14.75
C ILE A 30 17.73 -10.33 -13.34
N TRP A 31 17.24 -11.16 -12.41
CA TRP A 31 17.79 -11.26 -11.06
C TRP A 31 19.29 -11.56 -11.06
N THR A 32 19.71 -12.53 -11.86
CA THR A 32 21.11 -12.94 -11.95
C THR A 32 21.97 -11.86 -12.58
N LYS A 33 21.53 -11.29 -13.71
CA LYS A 33 22.26 -10.27 -14.46
C LYS A 33 22.35 -8.97 -13.70
N LEU A 34 21.33 -8.55 -12.96
CA LEU A 34 21.30 -7.23 -12.34
C LEU A 34 21.64 -7.27 -10.85
N PHE A 35 20.93 -8.13 -10.10
CA PHE A 35 21.03 -8.14 -8.66
C PHE A 35 22.24 -8.97 -8.20
N LYS A 36 22.28 -10.25 -8.56
CA LYS A 36 23.30 -11.18 -8.06
C LYS A 36 24.71 -10.81 -8.50
N LYS A 37 24.91 -10.49 -9.78
CA LYS A 37 26.25 -10.21 -10.33
C LYS A 37 26.75 -8.79 -10.09
N PHE A 38 25.86 -7.83 -9.78
CA PHE A 38 26.26 -6.42 -9.67
C PHE A 38 25.77 -5.77 -8.39
N ILE A 39 24.45 -5.58 -8.21
CA ILE A 39 23.92 -4.81 -7.09
C ILE A 39 24.35 -5.43 -5.75
N LEU A 40 24.16 -6.74 -5.57
CA LEU A 40 24.46 -7.44 -4.32
C LEU A 40 25.96 -7.60 -4.07
N LEU A 41 26.81 -7.55 -5.11
CA LEU A 41 28.26 -7.60 -4.98
C LEU A 41 28.91 -6.23 -4.84
N ALA A 42 28.15 -5.14 -4.97
CA ALA A 42 28.67 -3.79 -4.80
C ALA A 42 29.28 -3.61 -3.40
N SER A 43 30.45 -2.99 -3.33
CA SER A 43 31.08 -2.67 -2.04
C SER A 43 30.43 -1.42 -1.47
N LEU A 44 29.46 -1.62 -0.57
CA LEU A 44 28.73 -0.56 0.12
C LEU A 44 29.04 -0.65 1.61
N PHE A 45 29.46 0.46 2.21
CA PHE A 45 29.78 0.52 3.64
C PHE A 45 28.55 0.82 4.50
N THR A 46 27.49 1.38 3.91
CA THR A 46 26.25 1.73 4.61
C THR A 46 25.17 0.66 4.41
N PRO A 47 24.36 0.37 5.46
CA PRO A 47 23.21 -0.50 5.31
C PRO A 47 22.26 -0.01 4.22
N GLN A 48 21.76 -0.94 3.41
CA GLN A 48 20.79 -0.66 2.36
C GLN A 48 19.42 -1.16 2.80
N TYR A 49 18.40 -0.35 2.53
CA TYR A 49 17.02 -0.65 2.87
C TYR A 49 16.21 -0.75 1.59
N TRP A 50 15.56 -1.89 1.36
CA TRP A 50 14.56 -2.00 0.29
C TRP A 50 13.19 -2.08 0.92
N VAL A 51 12.32 -1.18 0.48
CA VAL A 51 10.90 -1.20 0.80
C VAL A 51 10.19 -1.74 -0.42
N ILE A 52 9.50 -2.87 -0.26
CA ILE A 52 8.66 -3.45 -1.31
C ILE A 52 7.23 -3.41 -0.80
N ASP A 53 6.45 -2.53 -1.40
CA ASP A 53 5.06 -2.33 -1.05
C ASP A 53 4.17 -3.33 -1.79
N ALA A 54 3.16 -3.88 -1.10
CA ALA A 54 2.14 -4.79 -1.62
C ALA A 54 2.72 -6.00 -2.38
N ILE A 55 3.56 -6.81 -1.72
CA ILE A 55 4.16 -8.00 -2.32
C ILE A 55 3.12 -9.06 -2.77
N ASP A 56 1.90 -9.00 -2.23
CA ASP A 56 0.77 -9.84 -2.66
C ASP A 56 0.31 -9.57 -4.09
N GLU A 57 0.57 -8.37 -4.63
CA GLU A 57 0.28 -8.01 -6.02
C GLU A 57 1.35 -8.57 -6.99
N CYS A 58 2.40 -9.22 -6.48
CA CYS A 58 3.40 -9.89 -7.29
C CYS A 58 2.96 -11.30 -7.70
N ASN A 59 2.57 -11.47 -8.96
CA ASN A 59 2.12 -12.75 -9.53
C ASN A 59 3.06 -13.94 -9.23
N LYS A 60 4.37 -13.70 -9.16
CA LYS A 60 5.40 -14.71 -8.89
C LYS A 60 6.16 -14.45 -7.58
N CYS A 61 5.44 -14.00 -6.54
CA CYS A 61 6.00 -13.71 -5.22
C CYS A 61 6.88 -14.84 -4.64
N ASN A 62 6.44 -16.11 -4.76
CA ASN A 62 7.23 -17.27 -4.33
C ASN A 62 8.59 -17.39 -5.05
N GLU A 63 8.66 -17.01 -6.34
CA GLU A 63 9.90 -17.01 -7.09
C GLU A 63 10.85 -15.92 -6.60
N PHE A 64 10.33 -14.72 -6.29
CA PHE A 64 11.11 -13.64 -5.70
C PHE A 64 11.80 -14.09 -4.40
N PHE A 65 11.08 -14.71 -3.47
CA PHE A 65 11.67 -15.23 -2.23
C PHE A 65 12.66 -16.36 -2.46
N THR A 66 12.42 -17.21 -3.46
CA THR A 66 13.38 -18.26 -3.85
C THR A 66 14.68 -17.65 -4.38
N MET A 67 14.59 -16.58 -5.17
CA MET A 67 15.75 -15.85 -5.70
C MET A 67 16.51 -15.08 -4.61
N LEU A 68 15.81 -14.59 -3.60
CA LEU A 68 16.40 -13.92 -2.44
C LEU A 68 17.10 -14.91 -1.50
N ARG A 69 16.56 -16.13 -1.40
CA ARG A 69 17.06 -17.16 -0.48
C ARG A 69 18.52 -17.52 -0.76
N GLY A 70 19.35 -17.41 0.27
CA GLY A 70 20.76 -17.77 0.20
C GLY A 70 21.65 -16.73 -0.49
N GLU A 71 21.09 -15.61 -0.95
CA GLU A 71 21.90 -14.50 -1.41
C GLU A 71 22.64 -13.86 -0.23
N ARG A 72 23.92 -13.52 -0.46
CA ARG A 72 24.81 -12.94 0.55
C ARG A 72 25.37 -11.64 -0.01
N PRO A 73 24.68 -10.51 0.19
CA PRO A 73 25.14 -9.23 -0.30
C PRO A 73 26.45 -8.84 0.40
N ASN A 74 27.31 -8.08 -0.27
CA ASN A 74 28.56 -7.53 0.27
C ASN A 74 28.35 -6.35 1.24
N PHE A 75 27.10 -6.12 1.65
CA PHE A 75 26.69 -5.05 2.53
C PHE A 75 25.48 -5.48 3.37
N PRO A 76 25.21 -4.83 4.51
CA PRO A 76 24.02 -5.11 5.30
C PRO A 76 22.76 -4.72 4.51
N LEU A 77 21.98 -5.69 4.05
CA LEU A 77 20.69 -5.47 3.39
C LEU A 77 19.55 -5.71 4.39
N ARG A 78 18.64 -4.74 4.49
CA ARG A 78 17.41 -4.84 5.27
C ARG A 78 16.22 -4.69 4.34
N LEU A 79 15.28 -5.62 4.44
CA LEU A 79 14.09 -5.64 3.60
C LEU A 79 12.87 -5.34 4.48
N PHE A 80 12.05 -4.40 4.04
CA PHE A 80 10.74 -4.14 4.61
C PHE A 80 9.70 -4.44 3.54
N LEU A 81 8.81 -5.39 3.83
CA LEU A 81 7.81 -5.88 2.91
C LEU A 81 6.43 -5.62 3.51
N THR A 82 5.53 -5.06 2.72
CA THR A 82 4.10 -4.97 3.09
C THR A 82 3.30 -5.93 2.23
N SER A 83 2.17 -6.38 2.76
CA SER A 83 1.33 -7.38 2.12
C SER A 83 -0.07 -7.32 2.72
N ARG A 84 -1.10 -7.65 1.93
CA ARG A 84 -2.35 -8.18 2.52
C ARG A 84 -2.10 -9.56 3.13
N HIS A 85 -3.06 -10.07 3.89
CA HIS A 85 -2.96 -11.42 4.45
C HIS A 85 -2.73 -12.45 3.32
N MET A 86 -1.60 -13.15 3.41
CA MET A 86 -1.17 -14.17 2.44
C MET A 86 -0.99 -15.50 3.17
N HIS A 87 -1.73 -16.53 2.76
CA HIS A 87 -1.69 -17.85 3.41
C HIS A 87 -0.31 -18.52 3.37
N ASP A 88 0.51 -18.22 2.37
CA ASP A 88 1.84 -18.83 2.18
C ASP A 88 2.96 -18.16 3.00
N ILE A 89 2.71 -17.03 3.67
CA ILE A 89 3.72 -16.27 4.40
C ILE A 89 4.49 -17.13 5.40
N PRO A 90 3.87 -17.92 6.29
CA PRO A 90 4.62 -18.73 7.24
C PRO A 90 5.60 -19.72 6.57
N ARG A 91 5.25 -20.25 5.39
CA ARG A 91 6.13 -21.13 4.63
C ARG A 91 7.30 -20.36 4.03
N ILE A 92 7.04 -19.19 3.49
CA ILE A 92 8.05 -18.29 2.92
C ILE A 92 9.05 -17.86 4.00
N LEU A 93 8.58 -17.38 5.16
CA LEU A 93 9.43 -16.91 6.26
C LEU A 93 10.37 -18.03 6.75
N ARG A 94 9.83 -19.24 7.01
CA ARG A 94 10.64 -20.41 7.38
C ARG A 94 11.72 -20.74 6.37
N SER A 95 11.49 -20.51 5.08
CA SER A 95 12.50 -20.76 4.05
C SER A 95 13.68 -19.78 4.10
N LEU A 96 13.44 -18.57 4.61
CA LEU A 96 14.40 -17.46 4.69
C LEU A 96 15.19 -17.43 6.01
N GLU A 97 14.64 -18.00 7.09
CA GLU A 97 15.27 -18.07 8.43
C GLU A 97 16.69 -18.65 8.39
N SER A 98 16.98 -19.56 7.46
CA SER A 98 18.32 -20.12 7.26
C SER A 98 19.38 -19.11 6.75
N SER A 99 18.94 -17.97 6.20
CA SER A 99 19.80 -16.98 5.54
C SER A 99 19.64 -15.55 6.06
N ALA A 100 18.58 -15.25 6.82
CA ALA A 100 18.29 -13.92 7.32
C ALA A 100 17.51 -14.00 8.64
N SER A 101 17.63 -12.94 9.45
CA SER A 101 16.69 -12.68 10.54
C SER A 101 15.39 -12.15 9.94
N VAL A 102 14.27 -12.77 10.30
CA VAL A 102 12.96 -12.49 9.74
C VAL A 102 12.00 -12.21 10.88
N GLU A 103 11.33 -11.06 10.82
CA GLU A 103 10.25 -10.69 11.72
C GLU A 103 8.99 -10.43 10.89
N CYS A 104 7.85 -10.94 11.39
CA CYS A 104 6.56 -10.74 10.76
C CYS A 104 5.62 -10.10 11.77
N VAL A 105 5.05 -8.96 11.39
CA VAL A 105 4.06 -8.24 12.20
C VAL A 105 2.74 -8.32 11.46
N GLU A 106 1.76 -8.99 12.07
CA GLU A 106 0.41 -9.04 11.54
C GLU A 106 -0.44 -7.97 12.21
N ILE A 107 -1.07 -7.11 11.39
CA ILE A 107 -2.02 -6.10 11.86
C ILE A 107 -3.41 -6.72 11.76
N LEU A 108 -3.95 -7.14 12.90
CA LEU A 108 -5.28 -7.73 12.99
C LEU A 108 -6.36 -6.67 12.73
N LYS A 109 -7.46 -7.07 12.10
CA LYS A 109 -8.58 -6.17 11.81
C LYS A 109 -9.21 -5.64 13.09
N GLU A 110 -9.31 -6.48 14.11
CA GLU A 110 -9.91 -6.14 15.40
C GLU A 110 -9.09 -5.09 16.13
N ALA A 111 -7.75 -5.18 16.05
CA ALA A 111 -6.85 -4.20 16.63
C ALA A 111 -7.01 -2.80 15.99
N SER A 112 -7.44 -2.74 14.73
CA SER A 112 -7.67 -1.46 14.03
C SER A 112 -9.00 -0.78 14.38
N LEU A 113 -9.94 -1.47 15.04
CA LEU A 113 -11.26 -0.89 15.34
C LEU A 113 -11.17 0.23 16.38
N ASP A 114 -10.34 0.06 17.40
CA ASP A 114 -10.12 1.08 18.43
C ASP A 114 -9.44 2.31 17.82
N ASP A 115 -8.44 2.11 16.96
CA ASP A 115 -7.77 3.20 16.23
C ASP A 115 -8.73 3.95 15.30
N ILE A 116 -9.64 3.23 14.62
CA ILE A 116 -10.68 3.82 13.78
C ILE A 116 -11.67 4.61 14.63
N LYS A 117 -12.06 4.10 15.80
CA LYS A 117 -12.96 4.80 16.72
C LYS A 117 -12.35 6.12 17.17
N LEU A 118 -11.08 6.11 17.61
CA LEU A 118 -10.34 7.32 17.98
C LEU A 118 -10.22 8.31 16.81
N TYR A 119 -10.02 7.81 15.59
CA TYR A 119 -10.00 8.65 14.40
C TYR A 119 -11.35 9.32 14.14
N ILE A 120 -12.46 8.58 14.25
CA ILE A 120 -13.81 9.13 14.10
C ILE A 120 -14.07 10.20 15.15
N GLU A 121 -13.84 9.90 16.43
CA GLU A 121 -14.07 10.82 17.55
C GLU A 121 -13.30 12.13 17.37
N SER A 122 -12.02 12.06 16.98
CA SER A 122 -11.19 13.25 16.75
C SER A 122 -11.61 14.12 15.57
N HIS A 123 -12.44 13.62 14.66
CA HIS A 123 -12.89 14.36 13.47
C HIS A 123 -14.39 14.70 13.51
N ILE A 124 -15.19 14.01 14.31
CA ILE A 124 -16.63 14.24 14.39
C ILE A 124 -16.96 15.63 14.95
N ASP A 125 -16.08 16.15 15.83
CA ASP A 125 -16.20 17.50 16.39
C ASP A 125 -16.10 18.61 15.34
N THR A 126 -15.56 18.29 14.15
CA THR A 126 -15.46 19.24 13.03
C THR A 126 -16.75 19.32 12.20
N LEU A 127 -17.71 18.42 12.44
CA LEU A 127 -18.98 18.41 11.73
C LEU A 127 -20.02 19.33 12.40
N PRO A 128 -20.94 19.95 11.65
CA PRO A 128 -21.97 20.84 12.17
C PRO A 128 -23.12 20.07 12.86
N ILE A 129 -22.80 19.35 13.93
CA ILE A 129 -23.74 18.58 14.76
C ILE A 129 -23.61 19.09 16.18
N ASP A 130 -24.64 19.73 16.72
CA ASP A 130 -24.56 20.34 18.06
C ASP A 130 -24.89 19.36 19.19
N ASN A 131 -25.61 18.27 18.88
CA ASN A 131 -26.07 17.28 19.84
C ASN A 131 -25.03 16.15 20.01
N ILE A 132 -24.65 15.88 21.27
CA ILE A 132 -23.69 14.82 21.62
C ILE A 132 -24.24 13.43 21.27
N ASP A 133 -25.54 13.19 21.52
CA ASP A 133 -26.17 11.89 21.25
C ASP A 133 -26.17 11.59 19.74
N GLU A 134 -26.40 12.61 18.89
CA GLU A 134 -26.33 12.50 17.43
C GLU A 134 -24.90 12.23 16.92
N ARG A 135 -23.88 12.79 17.58
CA ARG A 135 -22.47 12.51 17.26
C ARG A 135 -22.12 11.06 17.59
N GLU A 136 -22.53 10.58 18.76
CA GLU A 136 -22.27 9.20 19.18
C GLU A 136 -22.99 8.19 18.29
N GLU A 137 -24.24 8.49 17.89
CA GLU A 137 -24.98 7.69 16.92
C GLU A 137 -24.27 7.66 15.56
N LEU A 138 -23.85 8.82 15.04
CA LEU A 138 -23.12 8.91 13.78
C LEU A 138 -21.81 8.11 13.82
N ALA A 139 -21.04 8.23 14.90
CA ALA A 139 -19.79 7.49 15.08
C ALA A 139 -20.05 5.97 15.06
N THR A 140 -21.08 5.54 15.78
CA THR A 140 -21.48 4.14 15.85
C THR A 140 -21.92 3.61 14.49
N GLN A 141 -22.70 4.39 13.73
CA GLN A 141 -23.14 4.00 12.39
C GLN A 141 -21.97 3.93 11.40
N ILE A 142 -21.02 4.87 11.44
CA ILE A 142 -19.81 4.84 10.60
C ILE A 142 -18.97 3.59 10.93
N LEU A 143 -18.79 3.28 12.21
CA LEU A 143 -18.04 2.12 12.67
C LEU A 143 -18.74 0.80 12.27
N HIS A 144 -20.07 0.75 12.32
CA HIS A 144 -20.86 -0.45 11.97
C HIS A 144 -20.96 -0.66 10.46
N LYS A 145 -21.08 0.40 9.66
CA LYS A 145 -21.24 0.31 8.19
C LYS A 145 -20.01 -0.23 7.47
N PHE A 146 -18.82 -0.16 8.05
CA PHE A 146 -17.72 -0.94 7.52
C PHE A 146 -16.66 -1.33 8.56
N GLY A 147 -16.42 -2.64 8.63
CA GLY A 147 -15.38 -3.24 9.47
C GLY A 147 -13.97 -2.86 9.01
N ALA A 148 -13.20 -2.28 9.93
CA ALA A 148 -11.74 -2.23 9.90
C ALA A 148 -11.09 -1.62 8.63
N CYS A 149 -11.76 -0.71 7.90
CA CYS A 149 -11.14 0.00 6.76
C CYS A 149 -11.02 1.49 7.02
N PHE A 150 -9.82 1.91 7.41
CA PHE A 150 -9.50 3.31 7.71
C PHE A 150 -9.73 4.25 6.53
N LEU A 151 -9.39 3.81 5.30
CA LEU A 151 -9.55 4.62 4.10
C LEU A 151 -11.04 4.93 3.81
N TRP A 152 -11.91 3.94 3.99
CA TRP A 152 -13.35 4.15 3.83
C TRP A 152 -13.85 5.20 4.82
N VAL A 153 -13.53 5.04 6.10
CA VAL A 153 -13.95 5.97 7.18
C VAL A 153 -13.49 7.39 6.89
N ARG A 154 -12.22 7.56 6.49
CA ARG A 154 -11.69 8.86 6.10
C ARG A 154 -12.47 9.48 4.95
N LEU A 155 -12.73 8.73 3.87
CA LEU A 155 -13.48 9.24 2.71
C LEU A 155 -14.90 9.64 3.07
N VAL A 156 -15.54 8.88 3.97
CA VAL A 156 -16.87 9.22 4.50
C VAL A 156 -16.82 10.53 5.29
N ILE A 157 -15.93 10.64 6.26
CA ILE A 157 -15.78 11.85 7.08
C ILE A 157 -15.48 13.07 6.19
N ASP A 158 -14.56 12.93 5.22
CA ASP A 158 -14.24 14.01 4.28
C ASP A 158 -15.45 14.40 3.43
N GLY A 159 -16.26 13.43 2.98
CA GLY A 159 -17.52 13.69 2.28
C GLY A 159 -18.55 14.42 3.16
N LEU A 160 -18.62 14.12 4.45
CA LEU A 160 -19.56 14.74 5.39
C LEU A 160 -19.18 16.19 5.75
N LYS A 161 -17.89 16.56 5.70
CA LYS A 161 -17.44 17.95 5.93
C LYS A 161 -18.04 18.96 4.94
N HIS A 162 -18.50 18.50 3.77
CA HIS A 162 -19.12 19.34 2.75
C HIS A 162 -20.65 19.50 2.93
N VAL A 163 -21.21 18.93 4.00
CA VAL A 163 -22.66 18.97 4.28
C VAL A 163 -22.95 20.00 5.37
N TYR A 164 -23.94 20.87 5.14
CA TYR A 164 -24.20 22.05 5.96
C TYR A 164 -25.27 21.87 7.06
N SER A 165 -25.88 20.69 7.21
CA SER A 165 -26.88 20.45 8.28
C SER A 165 -26.87 19.01 8.80
N SER A 166 -27.12 18.83 10.10
CA SER A 166 -27.14 17.52 10.78
C SER A 166 -28.11 16.52 10.13
N GLU A 167 -29.35 16.94 9.82
CA GLU A 167 -30.34 16.08 9.16
C GLU A 167 -29.88 15.62 7.75
N ASN A 168 -29.08 16.44 7.07
CA ASN A 168 -28.49 16.06 5.78
C ASN A 168 -27.29 15.13 5.96
N ILE A 169 -26.54 15.23 7.06
CA ILE A 169 -25.40 14.33 7.34
C ILE A 169 -25.90 12.89 7.47
N MET A 170 -26.93 12.65 8.28
CA MET A 170 -27.48 11.29 8.44
C MET A 170 -28.03 10.72 7.13
N LYS A 171 -28.78 11.52 6.35
CA LYS A 171 -29.28 11.12 5.03
C LYS A 171 -28.14 10.85 4.03
N VAL A 172 -27.05 11.61 4.10
CA VAL A 172 -25.87 11.39 3.25
C VAL A 172 -25.17 10.11 3.67
N LEU A 173 -25.00 9.85 4.97
CA LEU A 173 -24.41 8.61 5.48
C LEU A 173 -25.21 7.39 5.05
N GLU A 174 -26.54 7.44 5.09
CA GLU A 174 -27.42 6.36 4.59
C GLU A 174 -27.15 6.03 3.12
N ARG A 175 -26.92 7.06 2.28
CA ARG A 175 -26.65 6.93 0.84
C ARG A 175 -25.20 6.54 0.52
N ILE A 176 -24.29 6.59 1.49
CA ILE A 176 -22.92 6.11 1.30
C ILE A 176 -22.97 4.58 1.28
N PRO A 177 -22.49 3.96 0.19
CA PRO A 177 -22.56 2.52 0.05
C PRO A 177 -21.50 1.84 0.92
N GLU A 178 -21.80 0.61 1.33
CA GLU A 178 -20.93 -0.18 2.19
C GLU A 178 -19.74 -0.73 1.40
N GLY A 179 -18.54 -0.49 1.93
CA GLY A 179 -17.29 -0.99 1.36
C GLY A 179 -16.68 -0.15 0.24
N MET A 180 -15.44 -0.51 -0.10
CA MET A 180 -14.61 0.30 -0.99
C MET A 180 -15.04 0.26 -2.45
N ILE A 181 -15.44 -0.92 -2.97
CA ILE A 181 -15.80 -1.05 -4.40
C ILE A 181 -17.00 -0.15 -4.73
N PRO A 182 -18.15 -0.24 -4.02
CA PRO A 182 -19.29 0.62 -4.32
C PRO A 182 -19.00 2.12 -4.10
N LEU A 183 -18.16 2.45 -3.11
CA LEU A 183 -17.74 3.83 -2.85
C LEU A 183 -16.95 4.40 -4.04
N TYR A 184 -16.02 3.60 -4.58
CA TYR A 184 -15.28 3.98 -5.78
C TYR A 184 -16.16 4.05 -7.02
N GLU A 185 -17.07 3.09 -7.24
CA GLU A 185 -18.03 3.13 -8.35
C GLU A 185 -18.88 4.41 -8.31
N ARG A 186 -19.41 4.76 -7.13
CA ARG A 186 -20.14 6.03 -6.94
C ARG A 186 -19.28 7.24 -7.30
N THR A 187 -18.02 7.24 -6.88
CA THR A 187 -17.08 8.33 -7.14
C THR A 187 -16.76 8.46 -8.63
N VAL A 188 -16.47 7.34 -9.29
CA VAL A 188 -16.20 7.29 -10.75
C VAL A 188 -17.43 7.71 -11.55
N ASN A 189 -18.63 7.27 -11.15
CA ASN A 189 -19.87 7.69 -11.81
C ASN A 189 -20.11 9.20 -11.66
N ALA A 190 -19.93 9.76 -10.47
CA ALA A 190 -20.03 11.21 -10.25
C ALA A 190 -19.01 12.00 -11.09
N MET A 191 -17.77 11.49 -11.23
CA MET A 191 -16.76 12.07 -12.11
C MET A 191 -17.16 11.99 -13.59
N ALA A 192 -17.76 10.88 -14.02
CA ALA A 192 -18.20 10.67 -15.40
C ALA A 192 -19.36 11.59 -15.81
N GLU A 193 -20.22 11.94 -14.85
CA GLU A 193 -21.33 12.89 -14.99
C GLU A 193 -20.85 14.35 -14.99
N ASN A 194 -19.70 14.65 -14.37
CA ASN A 194 -19.11 15.99 -14.40
C ASN A 194 -18.49 16.30 -15.78
N THR A 195 -19.30 16.93 -16.64
CA THR A 195 -18.94 17.23 -18.04
C THR A 195 -17.77 18.20 -18.21
N LEU A 196 -17.48 19.07 -17.21
CA LEU A 196 -16.42 20.09 -17.28
C LEU A 196 -15.02 19.48 -17.14
N GLU A 197 -14.86 18.51 -16.24
CA GLU A 197 -13.55 17.94 -15.87
C GLU A 197 -13.34 16.52 -16.40
N LYS A 198 -14.29 16.03 -17.20
CA LYS A 198 -14.27 14.68 -17.79
C LYS A 198 -12.98 14.34 -18.53
N HIS A 199 -12.36 15.33 -19.17
CA HIS A 199 -11.09 15.15 -19.88
C HIS A 199 -9.91 14.86 -18.93
N ILE A 200 -9.91 15.47 -17.74
CA ILE A 200 -8.89 15.25 -16.70
C ILE A 200 -9.10 13.86 -16.08
N ALA A 201 -10.34 13.53 -15.72
CA ALA A 201 -10.66 12.21 -15.15
C ALA A 201 -10.27 11.07 -16.11
N LYS A 202 -10.53 11.22 -17.41
CA LYS A 202 -10.11 10.26 -18.44
C LYS A 202 -8.59 10.13 -18.55
N ALA A 203 -7.84 11.21 -18.43
CA ALA A 203 -6.38 11.19 -18.59
C ALA A 203 -5.66 10.50 -17.41
N VAL A 204 -6.30 10.41 -16.24
CA VAL A 204 -5.72 9.79 -15.03
C VAL A 204 -6.12 8.32 -14.90
N LEU A 205 -7.31 7.93 -15.39
CA LEU A 205 -7.88 6.60 -15.23
C LEU A 205 -7.67 5.66 -16.43
N MET A 206 -7.07 6.15 -17.53
CA MET A 206 -6.76 5.38 -18.75
C MET A 206 -5.26 5.27 -19.01
#